data_AF-A0A358PDN4-F1
#
_entry.id   AF-A0A358PDN4-F1
#
_cell.length_a   1.000
_cell.length_b   1.000
_cell.length_c   1.000
_cell.angle_alpha   90.00
_cell.angle_beta   90.00
_cell.angle_gamma   90.00
#
_symmetry.space_group_name_H-M   'P 1'
#
loop_
_entity.id
_entity.type
_entity.pdbx_description
1 polymer ?
#
loop_
_entity_poly.entity_id
_entity_poly.type
_entity_poly.pdbx_seq_one_letter_code
_entity_poly.pdbx_strand_id
1 'polypeptide(L)' 'ELLASIRRGDKIVTTGGLTGTVIKVTDDVDTVDVEIAKGVKVQIVRAMIADVRGKTEPAK' A
#
# COMPACT_ATOMS: atom_id res chain seq x y z
N GLU A 1 5.15 -9.23 11.02
CA GLU A 1 3.93 -8.66 11.63
C GLU A 1 3.59 -7.22 11.20
N LEU A 2 4.25 -6.65 10.17
CA LEU A 2 3.98 -5.28 9.66
C LEU A 2 2.83 -5.18 8.62
N LEU A 3 2.31 -6.31 8.14
CA LEU A 3 1.27 -6.37 7.09
C LEU A 3 -0.17 -6.16 7.60
N ALA A 4 -0.36 -6.06 8.92
CA ALA A 4 -1.67 -6.23 9.54
C ALA A 4 -2.58 -4.99 9.50
N SER A 5 -2.15 -3.83 9.00
CA SER A 5 -3.00 -2.63 9.02
C SER A 5 -2.67 -1.65 7.90
N ILE A 6 -2.79 -2.08 6.66
CA ILE A 6 -2.85 -1.14 5.52
C ILE A 6 -4.17 -0.39 5.60
N ARG A 7 -4.11 0.95 5.60
CA ARG A 7 -5.28 1.82 5.62
C ARG A 7 -5.32 2.67 4.36
N ARG A 8 -6.51 3.22 4.08
CA ARG A 8 -6.66 4.22 3.02
C ARG A 8 -5.84 5.45 3.38
N GLY A 9 -5.05 5.93 2.42
CA GLY A 9 -4.13 7.05 2.59
C GLY A 9 -2.69 6.66 2.95
N ASP A 10 -2.42 5.37 3.22
CA ASP A 10 -1.06 4.93 3.45
C ASP A 10 -0.26 4.90 2.16
N LYS A 11 1.02 5.29 2.24
CA LYS A 11 1.95 5.03 1.15
C LYS A 11 2.50 3.64 1.32
N ILE A 12 2.53 2.87 0.25
CA ILE A 12 3.12 1.54 0.25
C ILE A 12 4.28 1.47 -0.73
N VAL A 13 5.21 0.56 -0.44
CA VAL A 13 6.27 0.16 -1.36
C VAL A 13 6.07 -1.31 -1.68
N THR A 14 6.02 -1.63 -2.97
CA THR A 14 5.94 -3.02 -3.42
C THR A 14 7.33 -3.61 -3.62
N THR A 15 7.41 -4.94 -3.64
CA THR A 15 8.67 -5.68 -3.87
C THR A 15 9.32 -5.37 -5.22
N GLY A 16 8.58 -4.78 -6.17
CA GLY A 16 9.09 -4.32 -7.46
C GLY A 16 9.68 -2.90 -7.46
N GLY A 17 9.81 -2.25 -6.29
CA GLY A 17 10.30 -0.87 -6.17
C GLY A 17 9.27 0.19 -6.54
N LEU A 18 7.99 -0.17 -6.69
CA LEU A 18 6.91 0.78 -6.97
C LEU A 18 6.41 1.38 -5.67
N THR A 19 6.21 2.70 -5.66
CA THR A 19 5.58 3.41 -4.56
C THR A 19 4.23 3.93 -4.98
N GLY A 20 3.21 3.76 -4.14
CA GLY A 20 1.88 4.27 -4.42
C GLY A 20 1.09 4.57 -3.15
N THR A 21 -0.03 5.25 -3.30
CA THR A 21 -0.92 5.61 -2.19
C THR A 21 -2.17 4.75 -2.23
N VAL A 22 -2.51 4.14 -1.11
CA VAL A 22 -3.67 3.27 -1.00
C VAL A 22 -4.93 4.12 -1.04
N ILE A 23 -5.79 3.85 -2.03
CA ILE A 23 -7.06 4.58 -2.20
C ILE A 23 -8.24 3.78 -1.64
N LYS A 24 -8.14 2.46 -1.67
CA LYS A 24 -9.16 1.56 -1.15
C LYS A 24 -8.53 0.26 -0.68
N VAL A 25 -8.99 -0.17 0.47
CA VAL A 25 -8.65 -1.45 1.10
C VAL A 25 -9.94 -2.24 1.16
N THR A 26 -9.88 -3.50 0.71
CA THR A 26 -10.95 -4.46 0.84
C THR A 26 -10.40 -5.61 1.67
N ASP A 27 -11.04 -5.95 2.78
CA ASP A 27 -10.53 -6.97 3.70
C ASP A 27 -10.90 -8.40 3.28
N ASP A 28 -11.97 -8.56 2.49
CA ASP A 28 -12.36 -9.84 1.88
C ASP A 28 -11.52 -10.24 0.65
N VAL A 29 -10.63 -9.37 0.17
CA VAL A 29 -9.82 -9.62 -1.03
C VAL A 29 -8.35 -9.44 -0.69
N ASP A 30 -7.51 -10.39 -1.10
CA ASP A 30 -6.04 -10.36 -0.94
C ASP A 30 -5.34 -9.22 -1.72
N THR A 31 -6.10 -8.24 -2.22
CA THR A 31 -5.60 -7.14 -3.03
C THR A 31 -6.06 -5.79 -2.51
N VAL A 32 -5.23 -4.77 -2.72
CA VAL A 32 -5.51 -3.38 -2.39
C VAL A 32 -5.46 -2.51 -3.64
N ASP A 33 -6.34 -1.51 -3.69
CA ASP A 33 -6.30 -0.51 -4.75
C ASP A 33 -5.34 0.61 -4.36
N VAL A 34 -4.40 0.87 -5.25
CA VAL A 34 -3.29 1.80 -5.06
C VAL A 34 -3.22 2.73 -6.25
N GLU A 35 -3.08 4.02 -5.99
CA GLU A 35 -2.81 5.02 -7.01
C GLU A 35 -1.31 5.33 -7.04
N ILE A 36 -0.68 5.11 -8.20
CA ILE A 36 0.77 5.33 -8.40
C ILE A 36 1.07 6.67 -9.07
N ALA A 37 0.10 7.18 -9.84
CA ALA A 37 0.16 8.45 -10.54
C ALA A 37 -1.26 8.98 -10.74
N LYS A 38 -1.41 10.27 -11.02
CA LYS A 38 -2.72 10.92 -11.18
C LYS A 38 -3.57 10.20 -12.24
N GLY A 39 -4.66 9.57 -11.80
CA GLY A 39 -5.57 8.82 -12.69
C GLY A 39 -5.13 7.39 -13.01
N VAL A 40 -4.01 6.92 -12.46
CA VAL A 40 -3.51 5.55 -12.65
C VAL A 40 -3.76 4.75 -11.38
N LYS A 41 -4.84 3.97 -11.39
CA LYS A 41 -5.22 3.05 -10.33
C LYS A 41 -4.76 1.64 -10.68
N VAL A 42 -4.08 1.00 -9.75
CA VAL A 42 -3.58 -0.37 -9.90
C VAL A 42 -4.00 -1.19 -8.69
N GLN A 43 -4.34 -2.44 -8.93
CA GLN A 43 -4.65 -3.41 -7.89
C GLN A 43 -3.40 -4.23 -7.59
N ILE A 44 -2.99 -4.25 -6.33
CA ILE A 44 -1.75 -4.92 -5.89
C ILE A 44 -2.10 -5.96 -4.85
N VAL A 45 -1.53 -7.17 -4.99
CA VAL A 45 -1.69 -8.24 -4.01
C VAL A 45 -0.96 -7.86 -2.71
N ARG A 46 -1.62 -8.00 -1.55
CA ARG A 46 -1.04 -7.65 -0.24
C ARG A 46 0.27 -8.38 0.03
N ALA A 47 0.39 -9.62 -0.45
CA ALA A 47 1.62 -10.42 -0.36
C ALA A 47 2.83 -9.79 -1.07
N MET A 48 2.60 -8.88 -2.03
CA MET A 48 3.66 -8.18 -2.79
C MET A 48 4.01 -6.80 -2.21
N ILE A 49 3.45 -6.46 -1.04
CA ILE A 49 3.74 -5.21 -0.35
C ILE A 49 4.92 -5.46 0.58
N ALA A 50 6.02 -4.79 0.27
CA ALA A 50 7.27 -4.93 1.01
C ALA A 50 7.29 -4.03 2.25
N ASP A 51 6.72 -2.83 2.14
CA ASP A 51 6.75 -1.82 3.21
C ASP A 51 5.49 -0.96 3.17
N VAL A 52 4.99 -0.57 4.35
CA VAL A 52 3.83 0.33 4.49
C VAL A 52 4.29 1.58 5.24
N ARG A 53 4.45 2.67 4.51
CA ARG A 53 4.77 4.00 5.02
C ARG A 53 3.48 4.78 5.27
N GLY A 54 2.68 4.28 6.20
CA GLY A 54 1.63 5.05 6.86
C GLY A 54 2.28 6.01 7.84
N LYS A 55 1.75 7.23 8.00
CA LYS A 55 2.29 8.24 8.94
C LYS A 55 2.34 7.70 10.37
N THR A 56 3.46 7.13 10.78
CA THR A 56 4.21 7.33 12.04
C THR A 56 5.25 6.23 12.14
N GLU A 57 6.45 6.48 11.61
CA GLU A 57 7.66 6.31 12.39
C GLU A 57 8.65 7.40 11.93
N PRO A 58 9.17 8.23 12.85
CA PRO A 58 10.18 9.21 12.51
C PRO A 58 11.45 8.48 12.07
N ALA A 59 12.21 9.12 11.20
CA ALA A 59 13.55 8.68 10.83
C ALA A 59 14.33 8.28 12.09
N LYS A 60 14.92 7.08 12.05
CA LYS A 60 16.09 6.74 12.85
C LYS A 60 17.21 6.33 11.92
#